data_AF-A0A2D9CK78-F1
#
_entry.id   AF-A0A2D9CK78-F1
#
_cell.length_a   1.000
_cell.length_b   1.000
_cell.length_c   1.000
_cell.angle_alpha   90.00
_cell.angle_beta   90.00
_cell.angle_gamma   90.00
#
_symmetry.space_group_name_H-M   'P 1'
#
loop_
_entity.id
_entity.type
_entity.pdbx_description
1 polymer ?
#
loop_
_entity_poly.entity_id
_entity_poly.type
_entity_poly.pdbx_seq_one_letter_code
_entity_poly.pdbx_strand_id
1 'polypeptide(L)'
;MGNLVVCFGRIYHESIYRVSIYLDLHSNFYQTRIYFAWVWNRVGLNAIFLFRKMRNQSNSPIDRLTHISNALGDPNRVRLLAACLDQERCVCQLVALIDLSNASISKHLGQLRDAGLLQSRREGRWVHYAIPEQPEPIVAQSLAFVRAHAMRDELIMQDRATLTNIDAIDPNDLARMQREGCCPDLRCCPPRPTNTPTVSQGEQS
;
A
#
# COMPACT_ATOMS: atom_id res chain seq x y z
N MET A 1 54.52 -3.75 -22.11
CA MET A 1 53.92 -2.92 -23.18
C MET A 1 52.86 -3.73 -23.89
N GLY A 2 51.62 -3.29 -23.87
CA GLY A 2 50.48 -3.98 -24.47
C GLY A 2 49.20 -3.24 -24.08
N ASN A 3 48.76 -2.35 -24.95
CA ASN A 3 47.73 -1.34 -24.68
C ASN A 3 46.33 -1.96 -24.52
N LEU A 4 45.61 -1.54 -23.47
CA LEU A 4 44.18 -1.77 -23.32
C LEU A 4 43.44 -0.80 -24.26
N VAL A 5 42.91 -1.30 -25.37
CA VAL A 5 42.05 -0.53 -26.26
C VAL A 5 40.61 -0.74 -25.82
N VAL A 6 39.99 0.27 -25.22
CA VAL A 6 38.55 0.28 -24.89
C VAL A 6 37.82 1.06 -25.99
N CYS A 7 37.19 0.35 -26.91
CA CYS A 7 36.29 0.95 -27.90
C CYS A 7 34.90 1.16 -27.28
N PHE A 8 34.54 2.41 -27.00
CA PHE A 8 33.15 2.80 -26.69
C PHE A 8 32.37 3.01 -28.00
N GLY A 9 31.56 2.04 -28.38
CA GLY A 9 30.55 2.20 -29.42
C GLY A 9 29.19 2.58 -28.81
N ARG A 10 28.69 3.78 -29.13
CA ARG A 10 27.26 4.11 -29.06
C ARG A 10 26.54 3.43 -30.23
N ILE A 11 25.35 2.86 -30.00
CA ILE A 11 24.09 3.06 -30.76
C ILE A 11 23.05 1.98 -30.37
N TYR A 12 21.90 2.50 -29.92
CA TYR A 12 20.50 2.08 -30.07
C TYR A 12 20.06 0.61 -30.12
N HIS A 13 18.98 0.40 -29.35
CA HIS A 13 17.84 -0.51 -29.58
C HIS A 13 17.98 -1.97 -29.15
N GLU A 14 17.08 -2.30 -28.21
CA GLU A 14 16.55 -3.61 -27.83
C GLU A 14 17.46 -4.77 -27.40
N SER A 15 16.95 -5.43 -26.35
CA SER A 15 17.19 -6.83 -26.01
C SER A 15 18.45 -7.18 -25.23
N ILE A 16 18.21 -7.51 -23.96
CA ILE A 16 18.82 -8.63 -23.23
C ILE A 16 20.34 -8.47 -22.97
N TYR A 17 20.68 -8.00 -21.77
CA TYR A 17 22.03 -8.11 -21.23
C TYR A 17 22.42 -9.58 -21.04
N ARG A 18 23.03 -10.18 -22.07
CA ARG A 18 23.71 -11.47 -22.00
C ARG A 18 25.21 -11.20 -21.82
N VAL A 19 25.63 -11.02 -20.56
CA VAL A 19 27.06 -11.01 -20.22
C VAL A 19 27.54 -12.47 -20.23
N SER A 20 28.04 -12.92 -21.37
CA SER A 20 28.71 -14.22 -21.51
C SER A 20 30.17 -14.07 -21.09
N ILE A 21 30.48 -14.45 -19.85
CA ILE A 21 31.86 -14.73 -19.42
C ILE A 21 32.12 -16.19 -19.80
N TYR A 22 32.92 -16.41 -20.85
CA TYR A 22 33.44 -17.74 -21.17
C TYR A 22 34.69 -17.98 -20.32
N LEU A 23 34.60 -18.96 -19.42
CA LEU A 23 35.74 -19.67 -18.86
C LEU A 23 35.54 -21.14 -19.23
N ASP A 24 36.35 -21.61 -20.17
CA ASP A 24 36.50 -23.01 -20.52
C ASP A 24 37.01 -23.79 -19.32
N LEU A 25 36.28 -24.84 -18.91
CA LEU A 25 36.83 -26.12 -18.45
C LEU A 25 35.69 -27.12 -18.15
N HIS A 26 35.62 -28.14 -19.00
CA HIS A 26 35.14 -29.51 -18.77
C HIS A 26 33.85 -29.78 -17.96
N SER A 27 32.87 -30.31 -18.70
CA SER A 27 31.97 -31.41 -18.31
C SER A 27 30.96 -31.19 -17.17
N ASN A 28 29.74 -30.73 -17.52
CA ASN A 28 28.46 -31.34 -17.10
C ASN A 28 27.25 -30.50 -17.57
N PHE A 29 26.73 -30.83 -18.75
CA PHE A 29 25.74 -30.02 -19.48
C PHE A 29 24.26 -30.27 -19.07
N TYR A 30 24.00 -30.88 -17.91
CA TYR A 30 22.62 -31.21 -17.47
C TYR A 30 22.20 -30.64 -16.10
N GLN A 31 23.12 -30.05 -15.32
CA GLN A 31 22.80 -29.51 -13.98
C GLN A 31 22.46 -28.02 -13.94
N THR A 32 22.83 -27.23 -14.96
CA THR A 32 22.66 -25.77 -14.95
C THR A 32 21.26 -25.28 -15.31
N ARG A 33 20.46 -26.04 -16.08
CA ARG A 33 19.08 -25.64 -16.44
C ARG A 33 18.07 -25.77 -15.29
N ILE A 34 18.27 -26.74 -14.40
CA ILE A 34 17.37 -27.00 -13.27
C ILE A 34 17.69 -26.04 -12.11
N TYR A 35 18.97 -25.70 -11.92
CA TYR A 35 19.38 -24.77 -10.87
C TYR A 35 18.91 -23.33 -11.14
N PHE A 36 18.93 -22.86 -12.39
CA PHE A 36 18.43 -21.52 -12.72
C PHE A 36 16.91 -21.39 -12.54
N ALA A 37 16.14 -22.43 -12.88
CA ALA A 37 14.70 -22.47 -12.63
C ALA A 37 14.37 -22.55 -11.13
N TRP A 38 15.14 -23.32 -10.35
CA TRP A 38 14.94 -23.44 -8.90
C TRP A 38 15.35 -22.18 -8.13
N VAL A 39 16.44 -21.52 -8.53
CA VAL A 39 16.87 -20.24 -7.95
C VAL A 39 15.87 -19.13 -8.26
N TRP A 40 15.31 -19.07 -9.48
CA TRP A 40 14.26 -18.10 -9.78
C TRP A 40 12.92 -18.41 -9.09
N ASN A 41 12.56 -19.68 -8.90
CA ASN A 41 11.34 -20.08 -8.17
C ASN A 41 11.47 -19.84 -6.65
N ARG A 42 12.69 -19.91 -6.09
CA ARG A 42 12.92 -19.71 -4.64
C ARG A 42 13.20 -18.25 -4.23
N VAL A 43 13.48 -17.36 -5.18
CA VAL A 43 13.67 -15.91 -4.94
C VAL A 43 12.53 -15.05 -5.54
N GLY A 44 11.56 -15.70 -6.19
CA GLY A 44 10.41 -15.08 -6.83
C GLY A 44 9.26 -14.77 -5.86
N LEU A 45 9.25 -13.53 -5.35
CA LEU A 45 8.08 -12.69 -5.02
C LEU A 45 8.49 -11.42 -4.26
N ASN A 46 9.66 -11.44 -3.60
CA ASN A 46 10.19 -10.27 -2.91
C ASN A 46 10.99 -9.33 -3.82
N ALA A 47 11.50 -9.79 -4.96
CA ALA A 47 12.32 -8.97 -5.85
C ALA A 47 11.55 -7.81 -6.49
N ILE A 48 10.26 -7.98 -6.85
CA ILE A 48 9.41 -6.89 -7.38
C ILE A 48 9.13 -5.84 -6.28
N PHE A 49 8.93 -6.28 -5.04
CA PHE A 49 8.68 -5.41 -3.89
C PHE A 49 9.95 -4.67 -3.45
N LEU A 50 11.11 -5.34 -3.51
CA LEU A 50 12.42 -4.75 -3.26
C LEU A 50 12.85 -3.79 -4.37
N PHE A 51 12.53 -4.05 -5.64
CA PHE A 51 12.81 -3.13 -6.75
C PHE A 51 11.95 -1.86 -6.70
N ARG A 52 10.71 -1.94 -6.17
CA ARG A 52 9.86 -0.76 -6.00
C ARG A 52 10.40 0.19 -4.92
N LYS A 53 10.99 -0.36 -3.85
CA LYS A 53 11.58 0.42 -2.76
C LYS A 53 12.88 1.13 -3.13
N MET A 54 13.61 0.65 -4.15
CA MET A 54 14.90 1.22 -4.58
C MET A 54 14.81 2.27 -5.71
N ARG A 55 13.64 2.50 -6.31
CA ARG A 55 13.51 3.38 -7.50
C ARG A 55 13.23 4.87 -7.23
N ASN A 56 13.08 5.29 -5.97
CA ASN A 56 12.55 6.63 -5.67
C ASN A 56 13.53 7.51 -4.87
N GLN A 57 14.80 7.50 -5.25
CA GLN A 57 15.82 8.41 -4.69
C GLN A 57 16.50 9.28 -5.75
N SER A 58 15.77 9.72 -6.78
CA SER A 58 16.17 10.94 -7.47
C SER A 58 15.50 12.12 -6.78
N ASN A 59 16.29 12.92 -6.06
CA ASN A 59 15.85 14.17 -5.41
C ASN A 59 15.54 15.28 -6.45
N SER A 60 15.22 14.94 -7.70
CA SER A 60 14.92 15.94 -8.71
C SER A 60 13.50 16.48 -8.47
N PRO A 61 13.26 17.79 -8.62
CA PRO A 61 11.92 18.36 -8.49
C PRO A 61 10.89 17.73 -9.43
N ILE A 62 11.32 17.31 -10.64
CA ILE A 62 10.47 16.70 -11.66
C ILE A 62 10.02 15.29 -11.23
N ASP A 63 10.93 14.49 -10.66
CA ASP A 63 10.59 13.15 -10.20
C ASP A 63 9.63 13.22 -9.02
N ARG A 64 9.83 14.19 -8.12
CA ARG A 64 8.91 14.42 -6.99
C ARG A 64 7.51 14.78 -7.45
N LEU A 65 7.39 15.72 -8.39
CA LEU A 65 6.12 16.10 -8.99
C LEU A 65 5.46 14.91 -9.68
N THR A 66 6.22 14.17 -10.49
CA THR A 66 5.74 12.97 -11.20
C THR A 66 5.20 11.93 -10.23
N HIS A 67 5.90 11.71 -9.10
CA HIS A 67 5.50 10.75 -8.10
C HIS A 67 4.18 11.14 -7.41
N ILE A 68 4.01 12.42 -7.06
CA ILE A 68 2.76 12.94 -6.47
C ILE A 68 1.61 12.86 -7.48
N SER A 69 1.83 13.31 -8.72
CA SER A 69 0.83 13.25 -9.78
C SER A 69 0.38 11.82 -10.08
N ASN A 70 1.30 10.86 -10.12
CA ASN A 70 0.97 9.44 -10.27
C ASN A 70 0.15 8.91 -9.08
N ALA A 71 0.44 9.36 -7.86
CA ALA A 71 -0.34 9.00 -6.68
C ALA A 71 -1.76 9.60 -6.72
N LEU A 72 -1.93 10.80 -7.29
CA LEU A 72 -3.25 11.46 -7.44
C LEU A 72 -4.02 11.02 -8.69
N GLY A 73 -3.39 10.37 -9.67
CA GLY A 73 -3.99 9.99 -10.95
C GLY A 73 -5.01 8.84 -10.91
N ASP A 74 -5.68 8.60 -9.77
CA ASP A 74 -6.70 7.57 -9.61
C ASP A 74 -7.83 8.05 -8.71
N PRO A 75 -9.08 7.83 -9.12
CA PRO A 75 -10.23 8.36 -8.40
C PRO A 75 -10.36 7.79 -6.99
N ASN A 76 -10.08 6.49 -6.79
CA ASN A 76 -10.16 5.88 -5.47
C ASN A 76 -9.06 6.39 -4.54
N ARG A 77 -7.86 6.69 -5.07
CA ARG A 77 -6.79 7.33 -4.29
C ARG A 77 -7.17 8.74 -3.86
N VAL A 78 -7.80 9.52 -4.73
CA VAL A 78 -8.29 10.86 -4.37
C VAL A 78 -9.40 10.77 -3.32
N ARG A 79 -10.34 9.81 -3.44
CA ARG A 79 -11.38 9.56 -2.43
C ARG A 79 -10.79 9.17 -1.07
N LEU A 80 -9.83 8.24 -1.04
CA LEU A 80 -9.11 7.85 0.19
C LEU A 80 -8.36 9.03 0.81
N LEU A 81 -7.69 9.84 -0.01
CA LEU A 81 -6.99 11.03 0.47
C LEU A 81 -7.99 12.04 1.06
N ALA A 82 -9.12 12.26 0.37
CA ALA A 82 -10.16 13.16 0.82
C ALA A 82 -10.82 12.71 2.14
N ALA A 83 -10.96 11.39 2.34
CA ALA A 83 -11.43 10.81 3.59
C ALA A 83 -10.51 11.11 4.78
N CYS A 84 -9.20 11.21 4.55
CA CYS A 84 -8.20 11.47 5.59
C CYS A 84 -7.85 12.96 5.77
N LEU A 85 -8.44 13.88 4.99
CA LEU A 85 -8.06 15.30 5.00
C LEU A 85 -8.35 16.00 6.34
N ASP A 86 -9.40 15.59 7.05
CA ASP A 86 -9.87 16.27 8.26
C ASP A 86 -9.57 15.49 9.54
N GLN A 87 -9.36 14.18 9.44
CA GLN A 87 -9.12 13.31 10.58
C GLN A 87 -8.36 12.05 10.16
N GLU A 88 -7.61 11.49 11.10
CA GLU A 88 -6.93 10.22 10.88
C GLU A 88 -7.92 9.05 10.84
N ARG A 89 -7.71 8.09 9.94
CA ARG A 89 -8.64 6.96 9.76
C ARG A 89 -7.95 5.61 9.72
N CYS A 90 -8.57 4.60 10.31
CA CYS A 90 -8.09 3.24 10.23
C CYS A 90 -8.33 2.65 8.83
N VAL A 91 -7.52 1.67 8.45
CA VAL A 91 -7.75 0.89 7.21
C VAL A 91 -9.16 0.30 7.19
N CYS A 92 -9.67 -0.17 8.33
CA CYS A 92 -11.02 -0.71 8.46
C CYS A 92 -12.12 0.27 8.02
N GLN A 93 -12.03 1.53 8.45
CA GLN A 93 -12.98 2.60 8.10
C GLN A 93 -12.93 2.92 6.61
N LEU A 94 -11.73 2.96 6.04
CA LEU A 94 -11.53 3.24 4.62
C LEU A 94 -12.03 2.11 3.71
N VAL A 95 -11.93 0.86 4.17
CA VAL A 95 -12.51 -0.32 3.50
C VAL A 95 -14.03 -0.34 3.62
N ALA A 96 -14.60 0.12 4.74
CA ALA A 96 -16.04 0.26 4.87
C ALA A 96 -16.61 1.38 3.99
N LEU A 97 -15.81 2.43 3.76
CA LEU A 97 -16.19 3.54 2.89
C LEU A 97 -16.16 3.15 1.42
N ILE A 98 -15.06 2.56 0.99
CA ILE A 98 -14.81 2.23 -0.40
C ILE A 98 -14.96 0.72 -0.54
N ASP A 99 -15.97 0.29 -1.31
CA ASP A 99 -16.29 -1.11 -1.58
C ASP A 99 -15.22 -1.81 -2.44
N LEU A 100 -14.02 -1.89 -1.88
CA LEU A 100 -12.84 -2.52 -2.45
C LEU A 100 -12.23 -3.45 -1.41
N SER A 101 -11.51 -4.47 -1.91
CA SER A 101 -10.82 -5.40 -1.02
C SER A 101 -9.79 -4.71 -0.12
N ASN A 102 -9.58 -5.28 1.07
CA ASN A 102 -8.51 -4.87 1.99
C ASN A 102 -7.13 -4.77 1.32
N ALA A 103 -6.82 -5.67 0.39
CA ALA A 103 -5.55 -5.69 -0.34
C ALA A 103 -5.44 -4.49 -1.30
N SER A 104 -6.52 -4.16 -2.02
CA SER A 104 -6.58 -3.01 -2.93
C SER A 104 -6.42 -1.70 -2.16
N ILE A 105 -7.16 -1.52 -1.06
CA ILE A 105 -7.08 -0.33 -0.21
C ILE A 105 -5.66 -0.17 0.35
N SER A 106 -5.08 -1.23 0.90
CA SER A 106 -3.71 -1.20 1.43
C SER A 106 -2.67 -0.82 0.37
N LYS A 107 -2.85 -1.28 -0.87
CA LYS A 107 -1.98 -0.91 -2.01
C LYS A 107 -2.11 0.57 -2.34
N HIS A 108 -3.33 1.11 -2.38
CA HIS A 108 -3.58 2.53 -2.63
C HIS A 108 -3.01 3.42 -1.52
N LEU A 109 -3.23 3.06 -0.26
CA LEU A 109 -2.67 3.77 0.89
C LEU A 109 -1.14 3.72 0.92
N GLY A 110 -0.55 2.59 0.52
CA GLY A 110 0.89 2.47 0.32
C GLY A 110 1.39 3.48 -0.72
N GLN A 111 0.74 3.61 -1.87
CA GLN A 111 1.14 4.58 -2.91
C GLN A 111 1.02 6.03 -2.44
N LEU A 112 -0.04 6.38 -1.73
CA LEU A 112 -0.23 7.72 -1.16
C LEU A 112 0.83 8.05 -0.10
N ARG A 113 1.14 7.08 0.76
CA ARG A 113 2.20 7.20 1.78
C ARG A 113 3.58 7.32 1.16
N ASP A 114 3.88 6.47 0.17
CA ASP A 114 5.17 6.50 -0.53
C ASP A 114 5.37 7.85 -1.26
N ALA A 115 4.28 8.54 -1.64
CA ALA A 115 4.29 9.89 -2.19
C ALA A 115 4.37 11.01 -1.15
N GLY A 116 4.33 10.69 0.14
CA GLY A 116 4.33 11.65 1.24
C GLY A 116 2.99 12.36 1.46
N LEU A 117 1.92 11.96 0.76
CA LEU A 117 0.59 12.56 0.91
C LEU A 117 -0.13 12.09 2.18
N LEU A 118 0.26 10.93 2.71
CA LEU A 118 -0.24 10.37 3.96
C LEU A 118 0.92 9.91 4.85
N GLN A 119 0.73 10.02 6.16
CA GLN A 119 1.52 9.36 7.18
C GLN A 119 0.74 8.20 7.80
N SER A 120 1.44 7.21 8.33
CA SER A 120 0.82 6.07 9.00
C SER A 120 1.26 5.98 10.46
N ARG A 121 0.30 5.82 11.37
CA ARG A 121 0.52 5.61 12.81
C ARG A 121 -0.04 4.24 13.18
N ARG A 122 0.69 3.47 14.00
CA ARG A 122 0.21 2.18 14.50
C ARG A 122 -0.31 2.35 15.92
N GLU A 123 -1.54 1.89 16.15
CA GLU A 123 -2.18 1.88 17.46
C GLU A 123 -2.68 0.46 17.77
N GLY A 124 -1.94 -0.25 18.62
CA GLY A 124 -2.17 -1.66 18.90
C GLY A 124 -2.10 -2.52 17.62
N ARG A 125 -3.24 -3.11 17.25
CA ARG A 125 -3.38 -3.92 16.03
C ARG A 125 -3.77 -3.11 14.79
N TRP A 126 -4.15 -1.85 14.93
CA TRP A 126 -4.67 -1.00 13.87
C TRP A 126 -3.59 -0.09 13.30
N VAL A 127 -3.73 0.23 12.01
CA VAL A 127 -2.91 1.24 11.33
C VAL A 127 -3.85 2.35 10.90
N HIS A 128 -3.53 3.56 11.35
CA HIS A 128 -4.24 4.78 11.06
C HIS A 128 -3.44 5.59 10.03
N TYR A 129 -4.15 6.24 9.13
CA TYR A 129 -3.59 7.12 8.11
C TYR A 129 -4.09 8.54 8.33
N ALA A 130 -3.16 9.49 8.26
CA ALA A 130 -3.45 10.91 8.46
C ALA A 130 -2.69 11.75 7.43
N ILE A 131 -3.09 13.00 7.27
CA ILE A 131 -2.24 14.00 6.61
C ILE A 131 -0.95 14.19 7.44
N PRO A 132 0.22 14.30 6.79
CA PRO A 132 1.47 14.65 7.51
C PRO A 132 1.34 15.97 8.26
N GLU A 133 1.87 16.02 9.49
CA GLU A 133 1.89 17.26 10.29
C GLU A 133 2.81 18.33 9.69
N GLN A 134 3.93 17.90 9.09
CA GLN A 134 4.93 18.76 8.47
C GLN A 134 5.18 18.31 7.02
N PRO A 135 4.25 18.58 6.08
CA PRO A 135 4.42 18.24 4.69
C PRO A 135 5.51 19.10 4.03
N GLU A 136 6.25 18.50 3.10
CA GLU A 136 7.07 19.26 2.15
C GLU A 136 6.21 20.29 1.39
N PRO A 137 6.76 21.44 0.95
CA PRO A 137 5.97 22.49 0.29
C PRO A 137 5.15 22.00 -0.91
N ILE A 138 5.70 21.12 -1.75
CA ILE A 138 5.00 20.55 -2.92
C ILE A 138 3.84 19.63 -2.51
N VAL A 139 4.00 18.88 -1.41
CA VAL A 139 2.95 18.03 -0.84
C VAL A 139 1.85 18.92 -0.27
N ALA A 140 2.20 19.95 0.50
CA ALA A 140 1.25 20.90 1.07
C ALA A 140 0.39 21.57 -0.02
N GLN A 141 1.02 22.02 -1.10
CA GLN A 141 0.33 22.60 -2.26
C GLN A 141 -0.60 21.60 -2.93
N SER A 142 -0.16 20.35 -3.10
CA SER A 142 -0.97 19.29 -3.70
C SER A 142 -2.19 18.94 -2.83
N LEU A 143 -2.01 18.88 -1.51
CA LEU A 143 -3.11 18.66 -0.57
C LEU A 143 -4.10 19.82 -0.57
N ALA A 144 -3.62 21.06 -0.64
CA ALA A 144 -4.47 22.24 -0.76
C ALA A 144 -5.26 22.24 -2.06
N PHE A 145 -4.63 21.85 -3.18
CA PHE A 145 -5.29 21.69 -4.48
C PHE A 145 -6.40 20.64 -4.40
N VAL A 146 -6.11 19.45 -3.87
CA VAL A 146 -7.11 18.39 -3.69
C VAL A 146 -8.25 18.89 -2.79
N ARG A 147 -7.96 19.52 -1.65
CA ARG A 147 -9.00 20.05 -0.75
C ARG A 147 -9.89 21.10 -1.44
N ALA A 148 -9.32 21.97 -2.27
CA ALA A 148 -10.07 23.02 -2.95
C ALA A 148 -11.01 22.50 -4.05
N HIS A 149 -10.66 21.39 -4.71
CA HIS A 149 -11.38 20.90 -5.88
C HIS A 149 -12.17 19.61 -5.63
N ALA A 150 -11.60 18.66 -4.89
CA ALA A 150 -12.23 17.36 -4.63
C ALA A 150 -13.45 17.49 -3.71
N MET A 151 -13.50 18.49 -2.83
CA MET A 151 -14.63 18.71 -1.91
C MET A 151 -15.91 19.19 -2.61
N ARG A 152 -15.85 19.51 -3.89
CA ARG A 152 -17.01 19.94 -4.70
C ARG A 152 -17.65 18.78 -5.47
N ASP A 153 -17.01 17.61 -5.45
CA ASP A 153 -17.49 16.42 -6.13
C ASP A 153 -18.58 15.73 -5.30
N GLU A 154 -19.68 15.36 -5.96
CA GLU A 154 -20.85 14.77 -5.31
C GLU A 154 -20.52 13.44 -4.61
N LEU A 155 -19.68 12.60 -5.22
CA LEU A 155 -19.32 11.31 -4.65
C LEU A 155 -18.48 11.50 -3.38
N ILE A 156 -17.56 12.46 -3.38
CA ILE A 156 -16.75 12.78 -2.19
C ILE A 156 -17.61 13.39 -1.08
N MET A 157 -18.62 14.19 -1.41
CA MET A 157 -19.57 14.70 -0.42
C MET A 157 -20.39 13.57 0.22
N GLN A 158 -20.86 12.61 -0.58
CA GLN A 158 -21.56 11.42 -0.09
C GLN A 158 -20.66 10.54 0.77
N ASP A 159 -19.41 10.34 0.36
CA ASP A 159 -18.40 9.61 1.12
C ASP A 159 -18.22 10.24 2.51
N ARG A 160 -18.11 11.57 2.59
CA ARG A 160 -17.97 12.30 3.86
C ARG A 160 -19.18 12.15 4.77
N ALA A 161 -20.39 12.20 4.21
CA ALA A 161 -21.60 11.93 4.97
C ALA A 161 -21.60 10.50 5.52
N THR A 162 -21.23 9.52 4.70
CA THR A 162 -21.13 8.10 5.08
C THR A 162 -20.10 7.89 6.19
N LEU A 163 -18.96 8.59 6.11
CA LEU A 163 -17.90 8.50 7.09
C LEU A 163 -18.34 8.92 8.50
N THR A 164 -19.29 9.84 8.61
CA THR A 164 -19.82 10.27 9.93
C THR A 164 -20.42 9.10 10.70
N ASN A 165 -21.08 8.18 9.99
CA ASN A 165 -21.64 6.97 10.60
C ASN A 165 -20.57 5.92 10.88
N ILE A 166 -19.60 5.77 9.97
CA ILE A 166 -18.49 4.83 10.12
C ILE A 166 -17.60 5.19 11.32
N ASP A 167 -17.39 6.47 11.59
CA ASP A 167 -16.55 6.94 12.69
C ASP A 167 -17.14 6.68 14.07
N ALA A 168 -18.46 6.53 14.16
CA ALA A 168 -19.13 6.20 15.40
C ALA A 168 -18.93 4.73 15.82
N ILE A 169 -18.43 3.87 14.91
CA ILE A 169 -18.27 2.44 15.15
C ILE A 169 -16.84 2.15 15.62
N ASP A 170 -16.69 1.36 16.68
CA ASP A 170 -15.39 0.90 17.16
C ASP A 170 -14.65 0.08 16.08
N PRO A 171 -13.34 0.32 15.85
CA PRO A 171 -12.55 -0.43 14.86
C PRO A 171 -12.62 -1.95 14.99
N ASN A 172 -12.77 -2.50 16.20
CA ASN A 172 -12.90 -3.96 16.37
C ASN A 172 -14.25 -4.47 15.90
N ASP A 173 -15.32 -3.70 16.12
CA ASP A 173 -16.67 -4.07 15.68
C ASP A 173 -16.78 -3.95 14.16
N LEU A 174 -16.20 -2.91 13.56
CA LEU A 174 -16.16 -2.75 12.11
C LEU A 174 -15.39 -3.90 11.43
N ALA A 175 -14.24 -4.28 11.98
CA ALA A 175 -13.45 -5.40 11.46
C ALA A 175 -14.10 -6.77 11.71
N ARG A 176 -14.96 -6.89 12.74
CA ARG A 176 -15.79 -8.07 12.94
C ARG A 176 -16.86 -8.16 11.85
N MET A 177 -17.60 -7.08 11.61
CA MET A 177 -18.63 -7.00 10.55
C MET A 177 -18.06 -7.36 9.17
N GLN A 178 -16.89 -6.82 8.82
CA GLN A 178 -16.21 -7.10 7.55
C GLN A 178 -15.79 -8.56 7.37
N ARG A 179 -15.48 -9.28 8.46
CA ARG A 179 -15.12 -10.71 8.40
C ARG A 179 -16.34 -11.62 8.35
N GLU A 180 -17.39 -11.24 9.07
CA GLU A 180 -18.62 -12.02 9.19
C GLU A 180 -19.60 -11.75 8.04
N GLY A 181 -19.32 -10.77 7.17
CA GLY A 181 -20.21 -10.39 6.07
C GLY A 181 -21.53 -9.79 6.53
N CYS A 182 -21.57 -9.26 7.76
CA CYS A 182 -22.79 -8.70 8.33
C CYS A 182 -22.98 -7.23 7.92
N CYS A 183 -24.24 -6.88 7.65
CA CYS A 183 -24.68 -5.53 7.34
C CYS A 183 -24.32 -4.54 8.49
N PRO A 184 -24.06 -3.25 8.21
CA PRO A 184 -23.81 -2.22 9.24
C PRO A 184 -24.94 -2.03 10.27
N ASP A 185 -26.13 -2.59 10.05
CA ASP A 185 -27.19 -2.60 11.06
C ASP A 185 -26.80 -3.52 12.23
N LEU A 186 -26.38 -2.91 13.34
CA LEU A 186 -26.00 -3.56 14.60
C LEU A 186 -27.10 -4.47 15.18
N ARG A 187 -28.34 -4.40 14.68
CA ARG A 187 -29.43 -5.31 15.06
C ARG A 187 -29.33 -6.70 14.43
N CYS A 188 -28.60 -6.84 13.32
CA CYS A 188 -28.45 -8.11 12.59
C CYS A 188 -27.22 -8.92 13.01
N CYS A 189 -26.28 -8.32 13.73
CA CYS A 189 -25.05 -8.99 14.19
C CYS A 189 -25.30 -9.76 15.50
N PRO A 190 -24.75 -10.98 15.66
CA PRO A 190 -24.77 -11.66 16.95
C PRO A 190 -24.06 -10.82 18.02
N PRO A 191 -24.59 -10.77 19.26
CA PRO A 191 -23.96 -10.03 20.35
C PRO A 191 -22.54 -10.52 20.55
N ARG A 192 -21.63 -9.59 20.93
CA ARG A 192 -20.23 -9.91 21.19
C ARG A 192 -20.18 -11.10 22.16
N PRO A 193 -19.46 -12.19 21.86
CA PRO A 193 -19.34 -13.29 22.81
C PRO A 193 -18.74 -12.73 24.10
N THR A 194 -19.53 -12.73 25.16
CA THR A 194 -19.05 -12.29 26.46
C THR A 194 -18.03 -13.32 26.92
N ASN A 195 -16.78 -12.89 27.09
CA ASN A 195 -15.79 -13.66 27.83
C ASN A 195 -16.22 -13.67 29.30
N THR A 196 -17.26 -14.44 29.59
CA THR A 196 -17.66 -14.77 30.94
C THR A 196 -16.61 -15.78 31.41
N PRO A 197 -15.84 -15.51 32.48
CA PRO A 197 -14.95 -16.52 33.01
C PRO A 197 -15.83 -17.71 33.39
N THR A 198 -15.55 -18.86 32.79
CA THR A 198 -16.19 -20.13 33.15
C THR A 198 -15.91 -20.35 34.63
N VAL A 199 -16.87 -20.01 35.50
CA VAL A 199 -16.82 -20.41 36.90
C VAL A 199 -16.97 -21.91 36.88
N SER A 200 -15.84 -22.61 36.98
CA SER A 200 -15.79 -24.03 37.28
C SER A 200 -16.56 -24.23 38.57
N GLN A 201 -17.76 -24.81 38.46
CA GLN A 201 -18.50 -25.30 39.62
C GLN A 201 -17.65 -26.37 40.29
N GLY A 202 -16.96 -25.98 41.36
CA GLY A 202 -16.36 -26.92 42.29
C GLY A 202 -17.48 -27.63 43.03
N GLU A 203 -17.46 -28.96 42.94
CA GLU A 203 -18.22 -29.89 43.74
C GLU A 203 -18.23 -29.48 45.22
N GLN A 204 -19.43 -29.46 45.83
CA GLN A 204 -19.56 -29.60 47.27
C GLN A 204 -20.36 -30.87 47.53
N SER A 205 -19.69 -31.75 48.26
CA SER A 205 -20.13 -33.03 48.82
C SER A 205 -21.24 -32.89 49.85
#